data_AF-A0A8D2LMG9-F1
#
_entry.id   AF-A0A8D2LMG9-F1
#
_cell.length_a   1.000
_cell.length_b   1.000
_cell.length_c   1.000
_cell.angle_alpha   90.00
_cell.angle_beta   90.00
_cell.angle_gamma   90.00
#
_symmetry.space_group_name_H-M   'P 1'
#
loop_
_entity.id
_entity.type
_entity.pdbx_description
1 polymer ?
#
loop_
_entity_poly.entity_id
_entity_poly.type
_entity_poly.pdbx_seq_one_letter_code
_entity_poly.pdbx_strand_id
1 'polypeptide(L)'
;MLAALAALEREEDMAVVQRLFGSGNVDAKASQAGQTALMLAVSHGRQEMVAALLACGADVNLRDEEGSTALMCACEHGRAGTVRLLLSQPACDVSIADHDGNDAASIALEAGHHDIAGLISAHLAQPVAGSPVSISGCTLEQGVPQEGGTQPSRSQRAKHPLHSPVLG
;
A
#
# COMPACT_ATOMS: atom_id res chain seq x y z
N MET A 1 9.30 18.79 21.66
CA MET A 1 8.04 18.62 22.41
C MET A 1 7.18 19.88 22.45
N LEU A 2 7.66 21.03 22.94
CA LEU A 2 6.84 22.27 23.03
C LEU A 2 6.30 22.81 21.68
N ALA A 3 7.03 22.62 20.57
CA ALA A 3 6.61 23.12 19.26
C ALA A 3 5.39 22.39 18.66
N ALA A 4 5.19 21.11 18.97
CA ALA A 4 4.06 20.33 18.42
C ALA A 4 2.72 20.71 19.08
N LEU A 5 2.75 21.12 20.35
CA LEU A 5 1.57 21.57 21.09
C LEU A 5 1.10 22.97 20.68
N ALA A 6 2.00 23.84 20.20
CA ALA A 6 1.69 25.21 19.84
C ALA A 6 0.86 25.35 18.55
N ALA A 7 0.82 24.32 17.71
CA ALA A 7 0.11 24.32 16.43
C ALA A 7 -1.34 23.82 16.51
N LEU A 8 -1.79 23.33 17.68
CA LEU A 8 -3.13 22.75 17.82
C LEU A 8 -4.12 23.83 18.25
N GLU A 9 -4.83 24.44 17.29
CA GLU A 9 -5.78 25.52 17.56
C GLU A 9 -7.16 25.03 18.08
N ARG A 10 -7.41 23.71 18.10
CA ARG A 10 -8.71 23.14 18.49
C ARG A 10 -8.64 22.35 19.80
N GLU A 11 -9.56 22.63 20.73
CA GLU A 11 -9.64 21.98 22.05
C GLU A 11 -9.69 20.45 21.98
N GLU A 12 -10.36 19.88 20.98
CA GLU A 12 -10.47 18.43 20.80
C GLU A 12 -9.13 17.77 20.45
N ASP A 13 -8.26 18.45 19.68
CA ASP A 13 -6.92 17.95 19.34
C ASP A 13 -6.00 18.00 20.55
N MET A 14 -6.10 19.09 21.31
CA MET A 14 -5.36 19.25 22.56
C MET A 14 -5.75 18.15 23.55
N ALA A 15 -7.02 17.76 23.63
CA ALA A 15 -7.48 16.70 24.53
C ALA A 15 -6.91 15.32 24.18
N VAL A 16 -6.78 14.99 22.88
CA VAL A 16 -6.13 13.73 22.44
C VAL A 16 -4.64 13.76 22.76
N VAL A 17 -3.95 14.85 22.41
CA VAL A 17 -2.52 15.02 22.72
C VAL A 17 -2.26 14.94 24.23
N GLN A 18 -3.02 15.68 25.04
CA GLN A 18 -2.88 15.66 26.50
C GLN A 18 -3.10 14.26 27.09
N ARG A 19 -4.08 13.49 26.57
CA ARG A 19 -4.28 12.11 27.02
C ARG A 19 -3.07 11.21 26.71
N LEU A 20 -2.46 11.36 25.53
CA LEU A 20 -1.27 10.58 25.15
C LEU A 20 -0.03 10.97 25.97
N PHE A 21 0.14 12.28 26.23
CA PHE A 21 1.22 12.75 27.10
C PHE A 21 1.01 12.32 28.56
N GLY A 22 -0.25 12.27 29.03
CA GLY A 22 -0.60 11.80 30.36
C GLY A 22 -0.45 10.28 30.53
N SER A 23 -0.65 9.50 29.47
CA SER A 23 -0.46 8.04 29.48
C SER A 23 0.99 7.62 29.22
N GLY A 24 1.82 8.51 28.66
CA GLY A 24 3.19 8.21 28.24
C GLY A 24 3.28 7.23 27.07
N ASN A 25 2.15 6.91 26.43
CA ASN A 25 2.06 5.96 25.33
C ASN A 25 1.28 6.58 24.17
N VAL A 26 2.01 7.00 23.13
CA VAL A 26 1.47 7.63 21.91
C VAL A 26 0.64 6.64 21.06
N ASP A 27 0.92 5.35 21.21
CA ASP A 27 0.33 4.24 20.46
C ASP A 27 -0.89 3.62 21.17
N ALA A 28 -1.32 4.21 22.28
CA ALA A 28 -2.47 3.73 23.02
C ALA A 28 -3.74 3.77 22.16
N LYS A 29 -4.54 2.69 22.25
CA LYS A 29 -5.87 2.63 21.65
C LYS A 29 -6.76 3.70 22.29
N ALA A 30 -7.25 4.61 21.46
CA ALA A 30 -8.00 5.79 21.86
C ALA A 30 -9.52 5.67 21.58
N SER A 31 -9.94 4.62 20.88
CA SER A 31 -11.34 4.33 20.51
C SER A 31 -11.74 2.89 20.85
N GLN A 32 -13.04 2.63 20.95
CA GLN A 32 -13.58 1.28 21.15
C GLN A 32 -13.34 0.37 19.95
N ALA A 33 -13.22 0.93 18.74
CA ALA A 33 -12.81 0.20 17.53
C ALA A 33 -11.30 -0.12 17.49
N GLY A 34 -10.57 0.09 18.59
CA GLY A 34 -9.14 -0.13 18.68
C GLY A 34 -8.26 0.87 17.91
N GLN A 35 -8.85 1.95 17.41
CA GLN A 35 -8.12 3.00 16.69
C GLN A 35 -7.13 3.72 17.60
N THR A 36 -5.95 4.02 17.06
CA THR A 36 -4.95 4.86 17.73
C THR A 36 -5.27 6.34 17.56
N ALA A 37 -4.59 7.19 18.32
CA ALA A 37 -4.73 8.63 18.13
C ALA A 37 -4.35 9.09 16.71
N LEU A 38 -3.37 8.42 16.08
CA LEU A 38 -2.97 8.71 14.70
C LEU A 38 -4.11 8.41 13.72
N MET A 39 -4.75 7.25 13.85
CA MET A 39 -5.91 6.88 13.00
C MET A 39 -7.06 7.87 13.16
N LEU A 40 -7.41 8.23 14.40
CA LEU A 40 -8.46 9.22 14.65
C LEU A 40 -8.10 10.57 14.02
N ALA A 41 -6.85 11.01 14.16
CA ALA A 41 -6.36 12.22 13.52
C ALA A 41 -6.46 12.13 11.99
N VAL A 42 -6.19 10.98 11.38
CA VAL A 42 -6.36 10.78 9.94
C VAL A 42 -7.84 10.83 9.53
N SER A 43 -8.73 10.09 10.20
CA SER A 43 -10.16 10.04 9.86
C SER A 43 -10.82 11.42 9.94
N HIS A 44 -10.42 12.26 10.90
CA HIS A 44 -10.88 13.65 11.00
C HIS A 44 -10.05 14.63 10.15
N GLY A 45 -8.80 14.26 9.84
CA GLY A 45 -7.69 14.99 9.20
C GLY A 45 -7.79 16.51 9.12
N ARG A 46 -7.35 17.31 10.10
CA ARG A 46 -6.39 17.15 11.20
C ARG A 46 -4.97 16.76 10.81
N GLN A 47 -4.47 17.31 9.71
CA GLN A 47 -3.07 17.15 9.28
C GLN A 47 -2.04 17.61 10.32
N GLU A 48 -2.30 18.71 11.03
CA GLU A 48 -1.40 19.23 12.07
C GLU A 48 -1.24 18.22 13.21
N MET A 49 -2.35 17.59 13.61
CA MET A 49 -2.40 16.53 14.60
C MET A 49 -1.60 15.29 14.13
N VAL A 50 -1.77 14.89 12.87
CA VAL A 50 -0.99 13.79 12.27
C VAL A 50 0.51 14.10 12.35
N ALA A 51 0.93 15.30 11.93
CA ALA A 51 2.34 15.70 11.98
C ALA A 51 2.89 15.73 13.41
N ALA A 52 2.11 16.22 14.38
CA ALA A 52 2.48 16.24 15.79
C ALA A 52 2.66 14.82 16.37
N LEU A 53 1.75 13.90 16.03
CA LEU A 53 1.81 12.50 16.49
C LEU A 53 3.00 11.76 15.88
N LEU A 54 3.26 11.95 14.58
CA LEU A 54 4.45 11.40 13.93
C LEU A 54 5.74 11.95 14.54
N ALA A 55 5.79 13.24 14.87
CA ALA A 55 6.93 13.86 15.56
C ALA A 55 7.11 13.35 17.00
N CYS A 56 6.05 12.82 17.62
CA CYS A 56 6.10 12.15 18.92
C CYS A 56 6.49 10.67 18.81
N GLY A 57 6.69 10.14 17.60
CA GLY A 57 7.08 8.76 17.36
C GLY A 57 5.91 7.78 17.33
N ALA A 58 4.70 8.24 16.98
CA ALA A 58 3.56 7.35 16.77
C ALA A 58 3.85 6.30 15.69
N ASP A 59 3.50 5.04 15.97
CA ASP A 59 3.64 3.95 15.02
C ASP A 59 2.50 4.00 13.98
N VAL A 60 2.89 4.06 12.71
CA VAL A 60 2.00 4.18 11.54
C VAL A 60 1.43 2.83 11.09
N ASN A 61 2.03 1.73 11.51
CA ASN A 61 1.69 0.36 11.09
C ASN A 61 0.71 -0.32 12.04
N LEU A 62 0.34 0.34 13.14
CA LEU A 62 -0.63 -0.19 14.05
C LEU A 62 -1.95 -0.45 13.33
N ARG A 63 -2.62 -1.51 13.77
CA ARG A 63 -3.89 -1.97 13.22
C ARG A 63 -4.97 -1.80 14.26
N ASP A 64 -6.13 -1.33 13.82
CA ASP A 64 -7.33 -1.28 14.63
C ASP A 64 -8.02 -2.66 14.68
N GLU A 65 -9.26 -2.73 15.19
CA GLU A 65 -9.99 -4.00 15.28
C GLU A 65 -10.47 -4.54 13.93
N GLU A 66 -10.48 -3.73 12.88
CA GLU A 66 -10.80 -4.14 11.51
C GLU A 66 -9.53 -4.53 10.73
N GLY A 67 -8.37 -4.41 11.37
CA GLY A 67 -7.08 -4.63 10.73
C GLY A 67 -6.59 -3.44 9.93
N SER A 68 -7.29 -2.30 9.99
CA SER A 68 -7.00 -1.09 9.24
C SER A 68 -5.84 -0.30 9.85
N THR A 69 -4.98 0.24 8.99
CA THR A 69 -3.86 1.12 9.38
C THR A 69 -4.20 2.59 9.17
N ALA A 70 -3.39 3.49 9.74
CA ALA A 70 -3.55 4.93 9.50
C ALA A 70 -3.45 5.30 8.00
N LEU A 71 -2.67 4.54 7.21
CA LEU A 71 -2.57 4.73 5.78
C LEU A 71 -3.86 4.32 5.06
N MET A 72 -4.46 3.18 5.43
CA MET A 72 -5.74 2.72 4.87
C MET A 72 -6.86 3.74 5.12
N CYS A 73 -6.97 4.25 6.36
CA CYS A 73 -7.94 5.30 6.67
C CYS A 73 -7.72 6.55 5.80
N ALA A 74 -6.47 6.93 5.54
CA ALA A 74 -6.16 8.08 4.68
C ALA A 74 -6.57 7.84 3.22
N CYS A 75 -6.45 6.59 2.75
CA CYS A 75 -6.82 6.16 1.41
C CYS A 75 -8.33 6.16 1.22
N GLU A 76 -9.06 5.56 2.17
CA GLU A 76 -10.52 5.52 2.19
C GLU A 76 -11.14 6.92 2.14
N HIS A 77 -10.56 7.87 2.89
CA HIS A 77 -11.06 9.24 2.96
C HIS A 77 -10.48 10.18 1.89
N GLY A 78 -9.68 9.68 0.96
CA GLY A 78 -9.13 10.51 -0.13
C GLY A 78 -8.12 11.57 0.31
N ARG A 79 -7.45 11.39 1.45
CA ARG A 79 -6.59 12.41 2.07
C ARG A 79 -5.17 12.38 1.52
N ALA A 80 -4.99 12.78 0.27
CA ALA A 80 -3.70 12.74 -0.44
C ALA A 80 -2.54 13.41 0.31
N GLY A 81 -2.77 14.54 0.99
CA GLY A 81 -1.73 15.21 1.78
C GLY A 81 -1.28 14.38 2.99
N THR A 82 -2.21 13.70 3.65
CA THR A 82 -1.93 12.80 4.77
C THR A 82 -1.22 11.54 4.31
N VAL A 83 -1.63 10.97 3.17
CA VAL A 83 -0.94 9.83 2.55
C VAL A 83 0.52 10.17 2.27
N ARG A 84 0.81 11.34 1.68
CA ARG A 84 2.19 11.77 1.44
C ARG A 84 3.01 11.91 2.72
N LEU A 85 2.40 12.41 3.80
CA LEU A 85 3.07 12.52 5.10
C LEU A 85 3.40 11.15 5.71
N LEU A 86 2.46 10.20 5.61
CA LEU A 86 2.65 8.83 6.09
C LEU A 86 3.70 8.08 5.26
N LEU A 87 3.64 8.16 3.92
CA LEU A 87 4.63 7.57 3.02
C LEU A 87 6.04 8.20 3.15
N SER A 88 6.13 9.41 3.70
CA SER A 88 7.43 10.02 4.01
C SER A 88 8.05 9.43 5.28
N GLN A 89 7.30 8.64 6.06
CA GLN A 89 7.85 7.94 7.21
C GLN A 89 8.54 6.65 6.74
N PRO A 90 9.82 6.44 7.08
CA PRO A 90 10.57 5.25 6.66
C PRO A 90 10.03 3.95 7.29
N ALA A 91 9.28 4.06 8.39
CA ALA A 91 8.65 2.94 9.04
C ALA A 91 7.31 2.52 8.37
N CYS A 92 6.78 3.30 7.43
CA CYS A 92 5.47 3.02 6.83
C CYS A 92 5.48 1.77 5.96
N ASP A 93 4.76 0.74 6.37
CA ASP A 93 4.54 -0.47 5.59
C ASP A 93 3.21 -0.39 4.85
N VAL A 94 3.29 -0.27 3.53
CA VAL A 94 2.13 -0.16 2.64
C VAL A 94 1.59 -1.51 2.18
N SER A 95 2.29 -2.61 2.53
CA SER A 95 1.91 -3.98 2.16
C SER A 95 0.95 -4.64 3.16
N ILE A 96 0.70 -3.96 4.29
CA ILE A 96 -0.27 -4.42 5.28
C ILE A 96 -1.64 -4.48 4.63
N ALA A 97 -2.37 -5.57 4.91
CA ALA A 97 -3.74 -5.78 4.50
C ALA A 97 -4.67 -5.77 5.73
N ASP A 98 -5.92 -5.36 5.55
CA ASP A 98 -6.98 -5.43 6.57
C ASP A 98 -7.47 -6.88 6.78
N HIS A 99 -8.61 -7.06 7.48
CA HIS A 99 -9.21 -8.38 7.66
C HIS A 99 -9.86 -8.95 6.40
N ASP A 100 -10.26 -8.10 5.45
CA ASP A 100 -10.83 -8.48 4.16
C ASP A 100 -9.74 -8.81 3.12
N GLY A 101 -8.47 -8.55 3.46
CA GLY A 101 -7.32 -8.81 2.60
C GLY A 101 -7.02 -7.65 1.65
N ASN A 102 -7.62 -6.48 1.88
CA ASN A 102 -7.39 -5.27 1.10
C ASN A 102 -6.19 -4.51 1.66
N ASP A 103 -5.26 -4.15 0.78
CA ASP A 103 -4.17 -3.23 1.10
C ASP A 103 -4.60 -1.76 0.92
N ALA A 104 -3.73 -0.83 1.34
CA ALA A 104 -4.03 0.59 1.23
C ALA A 104 -4.30 1.07 -0.21
N ALA A 105 -3.63 0.45 -1.21
CA ALA A 105 -3.84 0.78 -2.61
C ALA A 105 -5.19 0.28 -3.13
N SER A 106 -5.61 -0.91 -2.73
CA SER A 106 -6.90 -1.52 -3.06
C SER A 106 -8.03 -0.68 -2.49
N ILE A 107 -7.94 -0.29 -1.20
CA ILE A 107 -8.92 0.61 -0.56
C ILE A 107 -9.00 1.96 -1.28
N ALA A 108 -7.87 2.54 -1.69
CA ALA A 108 -7.87 3.79 -2.46
C ALA A 108 -8.59 3.63 -3.82
N LEU A 109 -8.44 2.48 -4.50
CA LEU A 109 -9.13 2.21 -5.76
C LEU A 109 -10.62 1.98 -5.57
N GLU A 110 -11.02 1.23 -4.54
CA GLU A 110 -12.42 0.97 -4.20
C GLU A 110 -13.16 2.26 -3.82
N ALA A 111 -12.49 3.17 -3.11
CA ALA A 111 -13.01 4.50 -2.80
C ALA A 111 -13.01 5.48 -4.00
N GLY A 112 -12.43 5.08 -5.15
CA GLY A 112 -12.35 5.92 -6.36
C GLY A 112 -11.22 6.96 -6.34
N HIS A 113 -10.26 6.83 -5.43
CA HIS A 113 -9.10 7.71 -5.28
C HIS A 113 -7.88 7.19 -6.05
N HIS A 114 -8.04 7.10 -7.38
CA HIS A 114 -7.00 6.59 -8.30
C HIS A 114 -5.65 7.30 -8.17
N ASP A 115 -5.65 8.61 -7.94
CA ASP A 115 -4.41 9.39 -7.75
C ASP A 115 -3.62 8.92 -6.52
N ILE A 116 -4.32 8.57 -5.43
CA ILE A 116 -3.72 8.10 -4.18
C ILE A 116 -3.17 6.69 -4.36
N ALA A 117 -3.94 5.80 -5.00
CA ALA A 117 -3.47 4.47 -5.35
C ALA A 117 -2.20 4.54 -6.21
N GLY A 118 -2.14 5.48 -7.17
CA GLY A 118 -0.96 5.76 -7.98
C GLY A 118 0.25 6.21 -7.14
N LEU A 119 0.04 7.04 -6.11
CA LEU A 119 1.12 7.45 -5.21
C LEU A 119 1.70 6.29 -4.41
N ILE A 120 0.85 5.40 -3.90
CA ILE A 120 1.27 4.23 -3.12
C ILE A 120 1.98 3.23 -4.03
N SER A 121 1.42 2.96 -5.21
CA SER A 121 2.04 2.09 -6.21
C SER A 121 3.39 2.62 -6.69
N ALA A 122 3.52 3.94 -6.89
CA ALA A 122 4.80 4.57 -7.25
C ALA A 122 5.82 4.54 -6.10
N HIS A 123 5.37 4.50 -4.85
CA HIS A 123 6.23 4.31 -3.68
C HIS A 123 6.72 2.86 -3.57
N LEU A 124 5.84 1.89 -3.82
CA LEU A 124 6.17 0.45 -3.93
C LEU A 124 7.10 0.14 -5.11
N ALA A 125 6.92 0.83 -6.23
CA ALA A 125 7.68 0.64 -7.46
C ALA A 125 9.03 1.38 -7.47
N GLN A 126 9.46 1.99 -6.34
CA GLN A 126 10.83 2.49 -6.24
C GLN A 126 11.79 1.30 -6.40
N PRO A 127 12.65 1.29 -7.44
CA PRO A 127 13.54 0.18 -7.68
C PRO A 127 14.57 0.17 -6.56
N VAL A 128 14.46 -0.79 -5.64
CA VAL A 128 15.67 -1.32 -5.02
C VAL A 128 16.52 -1.82 -6.18
N ALA A 129 17.55 -1.06 -6.51
CA ALA A 129 18.46 -1.38 -7.59
C ALA A 129 19.04 -2.79 -7.32
N GLY A 130 18.62 -3.75 -8.14
CA GLY A 130 19.16 -5.10 -8.13
C GLY A 130 18.17 -6.16 -7.69
N SER A 131 17.16 -6.46 -8.53
CA SER A 131 16.66 -7.83 -8.75
C SER A 131 15.71 -7.83 -9.95
N PRO A 132 15.93 -8.68 -10.98
CA PRO A 132 14.96 -8.86 -12.05
C PRO A 132 13.81 -9.73 -11.53
N VAL A 133 12.71 -9.11 -11.11
CA VAL A 133 11.53 -9.86 -10.69
C VAL A 133 10.76 -10.32 -11.93
N SER A 134 10.65 -11.64 -12.01
CA SER A 134 9.81 -12.42 -12.90
C SER A 134 8.46 -11.78 -13.19
N ILE A 135 8.19 -11.65 -14.48
CA ILE A 135 6.85 -11.50 -15.03
C ILE A 135 6.15 -12.86 -14.82
N SER A 136 5.42 -13.03 -13.73
CA SER A 136 4.47 -14.14 -13.59
C SER A 136 3.07 -13.56 -13.68
N GLY A 137 2.34 -14.02 -14.69
CA GLY A 137 1.21 -13.29 -15.26
C GLY A 137 -0.10 -13.36 -14.49
N CYS A 138 -1.01 -12.48 -14.91
CA CYS A 138 -2.44 -12.68 -14.77
C CYS A 138 -3.11 -12.35 -16.10
N THR A 139 -3.66 -13.41 -16.67
CA THR A 139 -4.66 -13.52 -17.72
C THR A 139 -5.76 -12.45 -17.66
N LEU A 140 -5.97 -11.73 -18.77
CA LEU A 140 -7.29 -11.23 -19.13
C LEU A 140 -7.61 -11.67 -20.55
N GLU A 141 -8.38 -12.76 -20.61
CA GLU A 141 -9.15 -13.20 -21.75
C GLU A 141 -10.34 -12.24 -21.93
N GLN A 142 -10.48 -11.60 -23.10
CA GLN A 142 -11.76 -11.46 -23.82
C GLN A 142 -11.47 -10.99 -25.26
N GLY A 143 -11.95 -11.76 -26.23
CA GLY A 143 -11.47 -11.77 -27.61
C GLY A 143 -12.22 -10.91 -28.62
N VAL A 144 -11.73 -10.95 -29.87
CA VAL A 144 -12.48 -11.03 -31.14
C VAL A 144 -11.52 -11.58 -32.22
N PRO A 145 -11.92 -12.52 -33.09
CA PRO A 145 -11.01 -13.12 -34.08
C PRO A 145 -10.81 -12.22 -35.29
N GLN A 146 -9.57 -12.09 -35.75
CA GLN A 146 -9.26 -11.62 -37.10
C GLN A 146 -8.35 -12.66 -37.77
N GLU A 147 -8.97 -13.39 -38.68
CA GLU A 147 -8.34 -14.25 -39.66
C GLU A 147 -7.35 -13.46 -40.52
N GLY A 148 -6.23 -14.07 -40.89
CA GLY A 148 -5.32 -13.37 -41.80
C GLY A 148 -3.95 -14.00 -41.99
N GLY A 149 -3.93 -15.22 -42.52
CA GLY A 149 -3.02 -15.56 -43.61
C GLY A 149 -1.51 -15.72 -43.35
N THR A 150 -0.98 -16.74 -44.03
CA THR A 150 0.40 -16.83 -44.54
C THR A 150 1.40 -17.55 -43.64
N GLN A 151 1.42 -18.87 -43.79
CA GLN A 151 2.66 -19.64 -43.61
C GLN A 151 3.70 -19.20 -44.65
N PRO A 152 4.98 -19.23 -44.27
CA PRO A 152 5.91 -19.96 -45.11
C PRO A 152 6.71 -20.97 -44.29
N SER A 153 6.46 -22.25 -44.58
CA SER A 153 7.33 -23.34 -44.16
C SER A 153 8.68 -23.19 -44.86
N ARG A 154 9.76 -23.02 -44.10
CA ARG A 154 11.10 -23.35 -44.61
C ARG A 154 12.06 -23.72 -43.47
N SER A 155 12.57 -24.95 -43.63
CA SER A 155 13.95 -25.33 -43.34
C SER A 155 14.31 -25.57 -41.87
N GLN A 156 14.41 -26.85 -41.52
CA GLN A 156 15.63 -27.51 -41.01
C GLN A 156 15.33 -29.01 -40.80
N ARG A 157 15.96 -29.90 -41.57
CA ARG A 157 17.30 -30.50 -41.33
C ARG A 157 17.24 -31.65 -40.34
N ALA A 158 17.35 -32.87 -40.86
CA ALA A 158 18.41 -33.82 -40.50
C ALA A 158 18.22 -35.11 -41.32
N LYS A 159 19.06 -35.28 -42.34
CA LYS A 159 19.36 -36.58 -42.94
C LYS A 159 20.45 -37.20 -42.10
N HIS A 160 20.23 -38.37 -41.49
CA HIS A 160 21.28 -39.33 -41.15
C HIS A 160 20.62 -40.68 -40.83
N PRO A 161 20.68 -41.67 -41.74
CA PRO A 161 20.45 -43.06 -41.39
C PRO A 161 21.79 -43.67 -40.95
N LEU A 162 21.82 -44.24 -39.75
CA LEU A 162 22.88 -45.15 -39.33
C LEU A 162 22.25 -46.43 -38.80
N HIS A 163 22.87 -47.52 -39.23
CA HIS A 163 22.77 -48.91 -38.81
C HIS A 163 21.86 -49.87 -39.59
N SER A 164 22.60 -50.86 -40.10
CA SER A 164 22.36 -52.00 -40.97
C SER A 164 21.66 -53.19 -40.27
N PRO A 165 21.25 -54.23 -41.02
CA PRO A 165 20.39 -55.31 -40.55
C PRO A 165 21.18 -56.52 -40.00
N VAL A 166 20.55 -57.30 -39.11
CA VAL A 166 20.93 -58.69 -38.79
C VAL A 166 19.63 -59.43 -38.40
N LEU A 167 19.12 -60.29 -39.29
CA LEU A 167 19.24 -61.75 -39.35
C LEU A 167 18.56 -62.48 -38.17
N GLY A 168 17.50 -63.23 -38.50
CA GLY A 168 16.73 -64.11 -37.62
C GLY A 168 15.45 -64.54 -38.29
#